data_AF-A0A385FY56-F1
#
_entry.id   AF-A0A385FY56-F1
#
_cell.length_a   1.000
_cell.length_b   1.000
_cell.length_c   1.000
_cell.angle_alpha   90.00
_cell.angle_beta   90.00
_cell.angle_gamma   90.00
#
_symmetry.space_group_name_H-M   'P 1'
#
loop_
_entity.id
_entity.type
_entity.pdbx_description
1 polymer ?
#
loop_
_entity_poly.entity_id
_entity_poly.type
_entity_poly.pdbx_seq_one_letter_code
_entity_poly.pdbx_strand_id
1 'polypeptide(L)'
;MRTKIAPIAISALVGLIFLSGCSSAKEQAVSSACNDALTKQAAAVVDTSLTAEQANNAERPALSACKDAAEWMNGVKANPSSVGFTTVTQDTAESNIITACIMLDSAYSTPVCADANQRGLLD
;
A
#
# COMPACT_ATOMS: atom_id res chain seq x y z
N MET A 1 19.26 -45.97 45.11
CA MET A 1 17.97 -45.35 45.50
C MET A 1 17.43 -44.63 44.27
N ARG A 2 16.28 -45.09 43.75
CA ARG A 2 15.60 -44.58 42.54
C ARG A 2 14.56 -43.54 42.97
N THR A 3 14.75 -42.29 42.61
CA THR A 3 13.75 -41.23 42.82
C THR A 3 12.80 -41.27 41.62
N LYS A 4 11.61 -41.84 41.81
CA LYS A 4 10.46 -41.69 40.92
C LYS A 4 9.47 -40.78 41.60
N ILE A 5 9.22 -39.59 41.06
CA ILE A 5 8.07 -38.77 41.43
C ILE A 5 7.42 -38.32 40.12
N ALA A 6 6.16 -38.72 39.98
CA ALA A 6 5.29 -38.52 38.83
C ALA A 6 4.80 -37.06 38.74
N PRO A 7 4.40 -36.59 37.54
CA PRO A 7 4.07 -35.19 37.29
C PRO A 7 2.71 -34.80 37.89
N ILE A 8 2.68 -33.67 38.60
CA ILE A 8 1.46 -33.02 39.09
C ILE A 8 0.86 -32.23 37.93
N ALA A 9 -0.28 -32.70 37.42
CA ALA A 9 -1.15 -31.96 36.53
C ALA A 9 -1.81 -30.81 37.31
N ILE A 10 -1.46 -29.56 36.99
CA ILE A 10 -2.15 -28.37 37.49
C ILE A 10 -2.94 -27.79 36.32
N SER A 11 -4.21 -28.19 36.23
CA SER A 11 -5.21 -27.50 35.44
C SER A 11 -5.61 -26.21 36.18
N ALA A 12 -5.05 -25.08 35.75
CA ALA A 12 -5.56 -23.76 36.11
C ALA A 12 -6.10 -23.09 34.85
N LEU A 13 -7.43 -23.14 34.73
CA LEU A 13 -8.22 -22.37 33.78
C LEU A 13 -8.29 -20.91 34.27
N VAL A 14 -8.43 -19.99 33.31
CA VAL A 14 -8.82 -18.58 33.44
C VAL A 14 -7.67 -17.57 33.60
N GLY A 15 -7.45 -16.85 32.49
CA GLY A 15 -6.65 -15.64 32.43
C GLY A 15 -6.50 -15.19 30.99
N LEU A 16 -7.61 -14.87 30.32
CA LEU A 16 -7.61 -14.08 29.08
C LEU A 16 -6.89 -12.75 29.38
N ILE A 17 -5.60 -12.69 29.08
CA ILE A 17 -4.86 -11.44 29.07
C ILE A 17 -5.38 -10.69 27.85
N PHE A 18 -6.16 -9.66 28.15
CA PHE A 18 -6.64 -8.66 27.23
C PHE A 18 -5.50 -8.22 26.32
N LEU A 19 -5.70 -8.41 25.01
CA LEU A 19 -4.95 -7.75 23.95
C LEU A 19 -5.06 -6.24 24.21
N SER A 20 -4.08 -5.68 24.93
CA SER A 20 -3.84 -4.25 24.96
C SER A 20 -3.59 -3.84 23.51
N GLY A 21 -4.60 -3.20 22.94
CA GLY A 21 -4.68 -2.88 21.52
C GLY A 21 -3.51 -2.02 21.07
N CYS A 22 -2.53 -2.65 20.44
CA CYS A 22 -2.05 -2.11 19.19
C CYS A 22 -3.23 -2.24 18.22
N SER A 23 -4.08 -1.20 18.16
CA SER A 23 -4.76 -0.89 16.90
C SER A 23 -3.67 -0.47 15.92
N SER A 24 -2.90 -1.44 15.43
CA SER A 24 -2.31 -1.31 14.10
C SER A 24 -3.52 -1.07 13.22
N ALA A 25 -3.71 0.17 12.78
CA ALA A 25 -4.63 0.47 11.69
C ALA A 25 -4.42 -0.64 10.69
N LYS A 26 -5.45 -1.44 10.44
CA LYS A 26 -5.36 -2.58 9.55
C LYS A 26 -4.99 -1.98 8.21
N GLU A 27 -3.69 -1.95 7.90
CA GLU A 27 -3.19 -1.46 6.63
C GLU A 27 -4.02 -2.18 5.59
N GLN A 28 -4.79 -1.42 4.81
CA GLN A 28 -5.65 -2.05 3.83
C GLN A 28 -4.71 -2.85 2.95
N ALA A 29 -4.90 -4.17 2.95
CA ALA A 29 -4.07 -5.07 2.18
C ALA A 29 -4.12 -4.62 0.71
N VAL A 30 -2.94 -4.35 0.15
CA VAL A 30 -2.77 -4.05 -1.26
C VAL A 30 -3.09 -5.33 -2.03
N SER A 31 -4.06 -5.27 -2.93
CA SER A 31 -4.42 -6.36 -3.81
C SER A 31 -3.24 -6.76 -4.70
N SER A 32 -3.22 -8.02 -5.13
CA SER A 32 -2.19 -8.51 -6.03
C SER A 32 -2.12 -7.70 -7.33
N ALA A 33 -3.27 -7.34 -7.91
CA ALA A 33 -3.32 -6.53 -9.13
C ALA A 33 -2.69 -5.14 -8.94
N CYS A 34 -3.03 -4.44 -7.85
CA CYS A 34 -2.44 -3.15 -7.52
C CYS A 34 -0.93 -3.27 -7.28
N ASN A 35 -0.50 -4.24 -6.48
CA ASN A 35 0.91 -4.46 -6.18
C ASN A 35 1.74 -4.83 -7.42
N ASP A 36 1.20 -5.67 -8.31
CA ASP A 36 1.86 -6.06 -9.55
C ASP A 36 2.01 -4.86 -10.50
N ALA A 37 0.99 -4.00 -10.58
CA ALA A 37 1.06 -2.78 -11.38
C ALA A 37 2.09 -1.80 -10.83
N LEU A 38 2.13 -1.57 -9.52
CA LEU A 38 3.12 -0.71 -8.86
C LEU A 38 4.55 -1.25 -8.99
N THR A 39 4.72 -2.57 -8.97
CA THR A 39 6.03 -3.21 -9.21
C THR A 39 6.52 -2.97 -10.63
N LYS A 40 5.64 -3.05 -11.62
CA LYS A 40 5.97 -2.71 -13.01
C LYS A 40 6.27 -1.23 -13.19
N GLN A 41 5.50 -0.36 -12.53
CA GLN A 41 5.77 1.07 -12.51
C GLN A 41 7.15 1.37 -11.92
N ALA A 42 7.51 0.75 -10.80
CA ALA A 42 8.84 0.90 -10.19
C ALA A 42 9.98 0.51 -11.13
N ALA A 43 9.81 -0.58 -11.89
CA ALA A 43 10.78 -0.98 -12.90
C ALA A 43 10.93 0.07 -14.02
N ALA A 44 9.82 0.66 -14.46
CA ALA A 44 9.83 1.69 -15.50
C ALA A 44 10.45 3.02 -15.01
N VAL A 45 10.19 3.42 -13.76
CA VAL A 45 10.72 4.67 -13.20
C VAL A 45 12.24 4.68 -13.12
N VAL A 46 12.87 3.53 -12.87
CA VAL A 46 14.33 3.41 -12.79
C VAL A 46 15.00 3.06 -14.12
N ASP A 47 14.21 2.78 -15.17
CA ASP A 47 14.73 2.42 -16.48
C ASP A 47 15.09 3.67 -17.29
N THR A 48 16.39 3.99 -17.32
CA THR A 48 16.93 5.14 -18.05
C THR A 48 16.85 5.00 -19.58
N SER A 49 16.41 3.86 -20.10
CA SER A 49 16.23 3.64 -21.54
C SER A 49 14.84 4.05 -22.03
N LEU A 50 13.88 4.27 -21.13
CA LEU A 50 12.52 4.69 -21.47
C LEU A 50 12.44 6.19 -21.75
N THR A 51 11.60 6.58 -22.72
CA THR A 51 11.19 7.98 -22.86
C THR A 51 10.27 8.38 -21.71
N ALA A 52 10.16 9.69 -21.44
CA ALA A 52 9.23 10.20 -20.43
C ALA A 52 7.78 9.74 -20.69
N GLU A 53 7.36 9.65 -21.95
CA GLU A 53 6.04 9.14 -22.33
C GLU A 53 5.89 7.65 -21.98
N GLN A 54 6.91 6.84 -22.22
CA GLN A 54 6.89 5.42 -21.86
C GLN A 54 6.87 5.20 -20.34
N ALA A 55 7.62 6.01 -19.57
CA ALA A 55 7.58 5.99 -18.12
C ALA A 55 6.20 6.39 -17.58
N ASN A 56 5.61 7.49 -18.09
CA ASN A 56 4.27 7.92 -17.70
C ASN A 56 3.18 6.91 -18.07
N ASN A 57 3.33 6.20 -19.20
CA ASN A 57 2.44 5.11 -19.59
C ASN A 57 2.54 3.89 -18.66
N ALA A 58 3.61 3.73 -17.90
CA ALA A 58 3.75 2.68 -16.90
C ALA A 58 3.06 3.00 -15.57
N GLU A 59 2.72 4.27 -15.32
CA GLU A 59 2.04 4.72 -14.09
C GLU A 59 0.51 4.60 -14.18
N ARG A 60 -0.09 4.88 -15.34
CA ARG A 60 -1.55 4.76 -15.56
C ARG A 60 -2.15 3.38 -15.21
N PRO A 61 -1.49 2.23 -15.49
CA PRO A 61 -1.98 0.92 -15.07
C PRO A 61 -2.16 0.79 -13.55
N ALA A 62 -1.30 1.39 -12.72
CA ALA A 62 -1.43 1.34 -11.27
C ALA A 62 -2.68 2.09 -10.80
N LEU A 63 -2.97 3.27 -11.39
CA LEU A 63 -4.20 4.03 -11.11
C LEU A 63 -5.47 3.23 -11.43
N SER A 64 -5.41 2.35 -12.44
CA SER A 64 -6.54 1.52 -12.88
C SER A 64 -6.68 0.21 -12.10
N ALA A 65 -5.55 -0.36 -11.63
CA ALA A 65 -5.52 -1.68 -10.98
C ALA A 65 -5.80 -1.61 -9.48
N CYS A 66 -5.47 -0.50 -8.83
CA CYS A 66 -5.82 -0.25 -7.43
C CYS A 66 -7.30 0.17 -7.34
N LYS A 67 -7.97 -0.26 -6.27
CA LYS A 67 -9.43 -0.08 -6.09
C LYS A 67 -9.82 1.35 -5.71
N ASP A 68 -8.95 2.06 -5.00
CA ASP A 68 -9.19 3.38 -4.42
C ASP A 68 -7.87 4.10 -4.08
N ALA A 69 -7.96 5.38 -3.71
CA ALA A 69 -6.81 6.21 -3.38
C ALA A 69 -6.03 5.66 -2.18
N ALA A 70 -6.72 5.11 -1.18
CA ALA A 70 -6.11 4.58 0.03
C ALA A 70 -5.24 3.34 -0.25
N GLU A 71 -5.71 2.44 -1.11
CA GLU A 71 -4.95 1.27 -1.54
C GLU A 71 -3.71 1.67 -2.34
N TRP A 72 -3.87 2.60 -3.28
CA TRP A 72 -2.73 3.10 -4.07
C TRP A 72 -1.69 3.76 -3.15
N MET A 73 -2.11 4.62 -2.23
CA MET A 73 -1.22 5.27 -1.26
C MET A 73 -0.49 4.25 -0.36
N ASN A 74 -1.17 3.21 0.11
CA ASN A 74 -0.52 2.12 0.86
C ASN A 74 0.45 1.33 -0.03
N GLY A 75 0.09 1.10 -1.28
CA GLY A 75 0.94 0.45 -2.28
C GLY A 75 2.23 1.20 -2.54
N VAL A 76 2.19 2.51 -2.79
CA VAL A 76 3.40 3.31 -3.01
C VAL A 76 4.25 3.46 -1.75
N LYS A 77 3.65 3.45 -0.55
CA LYS A 77 4.41 3.39 0.71
C LYS A 77 5.15 2.07 0.86
N ALA A 78 4.53 0.96 0.45
CA ALA A 78 5.15 -0.37 0.43
C ALA A 78 6.17 -0.53 -0.70
N ASN A 79 6.03 0.24 -1.79
CA ASN A 79 6.93 0.25 -2.94
C ASN A 79 7.36 1.69 -3.32
N PRO A 80 8.20 2.36 -2.52
CA PRO A 80 8.59 3.76 -2.74
C PRO A 80 9.19 4.08 -4.11
N SER A 81 9.89 3.10 -4.71
CA SER A 81 10.52 3.27 -6.02
C SER A 81 9.51 3.37 -7.16
N SER A 82 8.25 2.95 -6.96
CA SER A 82 7.16 3.15 -7.93
C SER A 82 6.90 4.63 -8.24
N VAL A 83 7.25 5.53 -7.32
CA VAL A 83 7.15 6.98 -7.50
C VAL A 83 8.52 7.67 -7.45
N GLY A 84 9.61 6.91 -7.58
CA GLY A 84 10.97 7.45 -7.67
C GLY A 84 11.60 7.85 -6.32
N PHE A 85 11.04 7.40 -5.20
CA PHE A 85 11.56 7.69 -3.87
C PHE A 85 12.17 6.46 -3.21
N THR A 86 13.05 6.67 -2.23
CA THR A 86 13.57 5.59 -1.36
C THR A 86 12.63 5.27 -0.20
N THR A 87 11.86 6.27 0.22
CA THR A 87 10.83 6.18 1.26
C THR A 87 9.68 7.12 0.92
N VAL A 88 8.44 6.72 1.18
CA VAL A 88 7.25 7.55 0.93
C VAL A 88 6.50 7.75 2.24
N THR A 89 6.23 9.01 2.59
CA THR A 89 5.35 9.38 3.71
C THR A 89 3.91 9.49 3.23
N GLN A 90 2.95 9.65 4.15
CA GLN A 90 1.55 9.88 3.79
C GLN A 90 1.40 11.14 2.92
N ASP A 91 1.95 12.27 3.35
CA ASP A 91 1.92 13.54 2.60
C ASP A 91 2.58 13.42 1.22
N THR A 92 3.66 12.65 1.12
CA THR A 92 4.31 12.34 -0.16
C THR A 92 3.37 11.52 -1.05
N ALA A 93 2.70 10.50 -0.52
CA ALA A 93 1.75 9.69 -1.29
C ALA A 93 0.57 10.53 -1.79
N GLU A 94 0.04 11.42 -0.97
CA GLU A 94 -1.03 12.37 -1.34
C GLU A 94 -0.54 13.39 -2.40
N SER A 95 0.67 13.91 -2.27
CA SER A 95 1.22 14.80 -3.31
C SER A 95 1.40 14.08 -4.65
N ASN A 96 1.79 12.80 -4.63
CA ASN A 96 1.95 12.01 -5.85
C ASN A 96 0.60 11.63 -6.47
N ILE A 97 -0.43 11.31 -5.66
CA ILE A 97 -1.76 11.00 -6.22
C ILE A 97 -2.35 12.23 -6.94
N ILE A 98 -2.16 13.42 -6.39
CA ILE A 98 -2.59 14.69 -7.02
C ILE A 98 -1.92 14.85 -8.38
N THR A 99 -0.59 14.71 -8.41
CA THR A 99 0.20 14.86 -9.63
C THR A 99 -0.20 13.82 -10.68
N ALA A 100 -0.28 12.55 -10.28
CA ALA A 100 -0.65 11.45 -11.17
C ALA A 100 -2.06 11.64 -11.76
N CYS A 101 -3.04 12.03 -10.94
CA CYS A 101 -4.40 12.26 -11.42
C CYS A 101 -4.50 13.46 -12.36
N ILE A 102 -3.88 14.60 -12.04
CA ILE A 102 -3.92 15.79 -12.91
C ILE A 102 -3.21 15.52 -14.25
N MET A 103 -2.06 14.84 -14.22
CA MET A 103 -1.21 14.66 -15.39
C MET A 103 -1.66 13.49 -16.28
N LEU A 104 -2.15 12.41 -15.67
CA LEU A 104 -2.42 11.15 -16.36
C LEU A 104 -3.91 10.85 -16.48
N ASP A 105 -4.76 11.33 -15.59
CA ASP A 105 -6.19 10.99 -15.58
C ASP A 105 -7.07 12.17 -15.17
N SER A 106 -6.95 13.28 -15.89
CA SER A 106 -7.68 14.53 -15.59
C SER A 106 -9.20 14.43 -15.71
N ALA A 107 -9.70 13.36 -16.34
CA ALA A 107 -11.12 13.03 -16.37
C ALA A 107 -11.57 12.20 -15.15
N TYR A 108 -10.64 11.84 -14.25
CA TYR A 108 -10.85 11.04 -13.05
C TYR A 108 -11.56 9.71 -13.35
N SER A 109 -11.13 9.06 -14.43
CA SER A 109 -11.78 7.85 -14.97
C SER A 109 -11.33 6.56 -14.27
N THR A 110 -10.16 6.58 -13.65
CA THR A 110 -9.62 5.45 -12.90
C THR A 110 -10.17 5.42 -11.47
N PRO A 111 -10.28 4.23 -10.84
CA PRO A 111 -10.83 4.12 -9.49
C PRO A 111 -10.07 4.97 -8.46
N VAL A 112 -8.74 5.02 -8.58
CA VAL A 112 -7.86 5.81 -7.71
C VAL A 112 -8.19 7.30 -7.82
N CYS A 113 -8.25 7.85 -9.03
CA CYS A 113 -8.49 9.29 -9.21
C CYS A 113 -9.94 9.68 -8.96
N ALA A 114 -10.90 8.80 -9.26
CA ALA A 114 -12.30 9.01 -8.89
C ALA A 114 -12.49 9.10 -7.37
N ASP A 115 -11.87 8.18 -6.62
CA ASP A 115 -11.93 8.19 -5.15
C ASP A 115 -11.16 9.37 -4.55
N ALA A 116 -10.00 9.74 -5.11
CA ALA A 116 -9.25 10.93 -4.68
C ALA A 116 -10.06 12.23 -4.88
N ASN A 117 -10.74 12.36 -6.03
CA ASN A 117 -11.64 13.48 -6.30
C ASN A 117 -12.82 13.52 -5.32
N GLN A 118 -13.46 12.37 -5.06
CA GLN A 118 -14.58 12.28 -4.11
C GLN A 118 -14.18 12.64 -2.67
N ARG A 119 -12.90 12.47 -2.31
CA ARG A 119 -12.33 12.83 -1.01
C ARG A 119 -11.89 14.30 -0.92
N GLY A 120 -11.95 15.06 -2.02
CA GLY A 120 -11.44 16.43 -2.08
C GLY A 120 -9.92 16.53 -2.03
N LEU A 121 -9.20 15.48 -2.44
CA LEU A 121 -7.73 15.52 -2.52
C LEU A 121 -7.24 16.32 -3.73
N LEU A 122 -8.10 16.49 -4.76
CA LEU A 122 -7.74 17.08 -6.06
C LEU A 122 -8.27 18.51 -6.26
N ASP A 123 -8.93 19.08 -5.24
CA ASP A 123 -9.57 20.41 -5.27
C ASP A 123 -8.68 21.54 -4.71
#